data_AF-A0A5E9ATB0-F1
#
_entry.id   AF-A0A5E9ATB0-F1
#
_cell.length_a   1.000
_cell.length_b   1.000
_cell.length_c   1.000
_cell.angle_alpha   90.00
_cell.angle_beta   90.00
_cell.angle_gamma   90.00
#
_symmetry.space_group_name_H-M   'P 1'
#
loop_
_entity.id
_entity.type
_entity.pdbx_description
1 polymer ?
#
loop_
_entity_poly.entity_id
_entity_poly.type
_entity_poly.pdbx_seq_one_letter_code
_entity_poly.pdbx_strand_id
1 'polypeptide(L)'
;LLEKSAFSAPRRVIDISGDGPNNTGRPVAATRDAAVAEGIVINGLPILIRPSPSVSRLDRYYADCVTGGDGSFVLPIYAASEFSTAIRRKLIQEVSGLTDARSIRVQDAAPVDCLLGERLRQRFSDPYFPELDR
;
A
#
# COMPACT_ATOMS: atom_id res chain seq x y z
N LEU A 1 -12.20 -2.18 -13.70
CA LEU A 1 -11.29 -3.21 -14.29
C LEU A 1 -11.79 -4.61 -13.97
N LEU A 2 -11.88 -4.98 -12.69
CA LEU A 2 -12.40 -6.29 -12.25
C LEU A 2 -13.88 -6.51 -12.65
N GLU A 3 -14.72 -5.48 -12.52
CA GLU A 3 -16.14 -5.54 -12.89
C GLU A 3 -16.40 -5.78 -14.39
N LYS A 4 -15.42 -5.47 -15.24
CA LYS A 4 -15.52 -5.66 -16.69
C LYS A 4 -15.05 -7.04 -17.14
N SER A 5 -14.62 -7.89 -16.20
CA SER A 5 -14.24 -9.26 -16.52
C SER A 5 -15.49 -10.12 -16.74
N ALA A 6 -15.46 -11.01 -17.72
CA ALA A 6 -16.57 -11.95 -17.99
C ALA A 6 -16.64 -13.11 -16.99
N PHE A 7 -15.77 -13.12 -15.97
CA PHE A 7 -15.62 -14.21 -15.01
C PHE A 7 -16.09 -13.77 -13.63
N SER A 8 -16.86 -14.63 -12.97
CA SER A 8 -17.19 -14.47 -11.55
C SER A 8 -16.10 -15.15 -10.72
N ALA A 9 -15.42 -14.36 -9.88
CA ALA A 9 -14.42 -14.86 -8.95
C ALA A 9 -14.98 -14.81 -7.53
N PRO A 10 -14.94 -15.92 -6.76
CA PRO A 10 -15.41 -15.94 -5.37
C PRO A 10 -14.55 -15.07 -4.44
N ARG A 11 -13.33 -14.74 -4.87
CA ARG A 11 -12.40 -13.87 -4.14
C ARG A 11 -11.78 -12.86 -5.10
N ARG A 12 -11.81 -11.57 -4.73
CA ARG A 12 -11.20 -10.48 -5.49
C ARG A 12 -10.15 -9.81 -4.63
N VAL A 13 -8.92 -9.73 -5.15
CA VAL A 13 -7.77 -9.24 -4.40
C VAL A 13 -6.99 -8.25 -5.28
N ILE A 14 -6.54 -7.17 -4.66
CA ILE A 14 -5.57 -6.23 -5.22
C ILE A 14 -4.31 -6.33 -4.36
N ASP A 15 -3.17 -6.61 -4.98
CA ASP A 15 -1.90 -6.57 -4.28
C ASP A 15 -1.07 -5.37 -4.72
N ILE A 16 -0.65 -4.56 -3.77
CA ILE A 16 0.10 -3.33 -4.01
C ILE A 16 1.53 -3.52 -3.52
N SER A 17 2.49 -3.24 -4.38
CA SER A 17 3.92 -3.26 -4.08
C SER A 17 4.52 -1.91 -4.45
N GLY A 18 5.32 -1.31 -3.56
CA GLY A 18 5.92 0.00 -3.81
C GLY A 18 6.86 0.46 -2.69
N ASP A 19 7.68 1.46 -2.98
CA ASP A 19 8.77 1.98 -2.13
C ASP A 19 8.51 3.40 -1.57
N GLY A 20 7.29 3.92 -1.78
CA GLY A 20 6.88 5.24 -1.35
C GLY A 20 5.36 5.41 -1.21
N PRO A 21 4.92 6.60 -0.79
CA PRO A 21 3.51 6.93 -0.65
C PRO A 21 2.88 7.21 -2.03
N ASN A 22 1.57 7.43 -2.05
CA ASN A 22 0.85 7.79 -3.27
C ASN A 22 1.50 8.99 -4.00
N ASN A 23 1.78 8.85 -5.30
CA ASN A 23 2.40 9.91 -6.09
C ASN A 23 1.40 10.72 -6.93
N THR A 24 0.32 10.08 -7.41
CA THR A 24 -0.62 10.64 -8.39
C THR A 24 -2.01 10.04 -8.19
N GLY A 25 -3.04 10.82 -8.56
CA GLY A 25 -4.41 10.36 -8.53
C GLY A 25 -5.16 10.75 -7.25
N ARG A 26 -6.20 9.98 -6.95
CA ARG A 26 -7.12 10.22 -5.83
C ARG A 26 -6.44 9.90 -4.49
N PRO A 27 -6.92 10.49 -3.38
CA PRO A 27 -6.47 10.12 -2.04
C PRO A 27 -6.54 8.61 -1.79
N VAL A 28 -5.47 8.06 -1.22
CA VAL A 28 -5.31 6.60 -1.06
C VAL A 28 -6.41 6.00 -0.19
N ALA A 29 -6.74 6.65 0.94
CA ALA A 29 -7.74 6.15 1.89
C ALA A 29 -9.13 6.06 1.24
N ALA A 30 -9.55 7.11 0.53
CA ALA A 30 -10.83 7.11 -0.17
C ALA A 30 -10.92 6.05 -1.28
N THR A 31 -9.79 5.73 -1.92
CA THR A 31 -9.73 4.70 -2.96
C THR A 31 -9.75 3.30 -2.36
N ARG A 32 -9.02 3.08 -1.27
CA ARG A 32 -9.07 1.85 -0.48
C ARG A 32 -10.50 1.57 0.00
N ASP A 33 -11.14 2.55 0.63
CA ASP A 33 -12.46 2.38 1.23
C ASP A 33 -13.52 2.01 0.17
N ALA A 34 -13.45 2.61 -1.02
CA ALA A 34 -14.32 2.25 -2.13
C ALA A 34 -14.14 0.80 -2.59
N ALA A 35 -12.89 0.35 -2.76
CA ALA A 35 -12.60 -1.03 -3.17
C ALA A 35 -13.00 -2.06 -2.09
N VAL A 36 -12.77 -1.74 -0.81
CA VAL A 36 -13.20 -2.59 0.31
C VAL A 36 -14.72 -2.68 0.39
N ALA A 37 -15.44 -1.58 0.15
CA ALA A 37 -16.90 -1.58 0.09
C ALA A 37 -17.45 -2.47 -1.04
N GLU A 38 -16.68 -2.67 -2.11
CA GLU A 38 -17.00 -3.63 -3.17
C GLU A 38 -16.64 -5.08 -2.81
N GLY A 39 -16.09 -5.35 -1.62
CA GLY A 39 -15.67 -6.69 -1.19
C GLY A 39 -14.33 -7.15 -1.79
N ILE A 40 -13.47 -6.19 -2.16
CA ILE A 40 -12.12 -6.46 -2.66
C ILE A 40 -11.13 -6.35 -1.49
N VAL A 41 -10.28 -7.38 -1.34
CA VAL A 41 -9.19 -7.38 -0.34
C VAL A 41 -7.98 -6.67 -0.93
N ILE A 42 -7.32 -5.79 -0.17
CA ILE A 42 -6.11 -5.09 -0.58
C ILE A 42 -4.94 -5.50 0.30
N ASN A 43 -3.95 -6.17 -0.28
CA ASN A 43 -2.70 -6.56 0.39
C ASN A 43 -1.56 -5.59 0.05
N GLY A 44 -0.59 -5.48 0.96
CA GLY A 44 0.53 -4.56 0.85
C GLY A 44 1.89 -5.27 0.89
N LEU A 45 2.79 -4.90 -0.02
CA LEU A 45 4.18 -5.32 -0.06
C LEU A 45 5.10 -4.08 -0.12
N PRO A 46 5.26 -3.34 0.99
CA PRO A 46 6.14 -2.18 1.01
C PRO A 46 7.60 -2.59 0.84
N ILE A 47 8.29 -1.94 -0.09
CA ILE A 47 9.69 -2.20 -0.44
C ILE A 47 10.58 -1.24 0.34
N LEU A 48 11.32 -1.77 1.30
CA LEU A 48 12.15 -1.05 2.28
C LEU A 48 13.66 -1.21 2.02
N ILE A 49 14.06 -1.70 0.84
CA ILE A 49 15.47 -1.85 0.46
C ILE A 49 16.15 -0.47 0.33
N ARG A 50 15.46 0.45 -0.33
CA ARG A 50 15.81 1.86 -0.48
C ARG A 50 14.50 2.65 -0.52
N PRO A 51 13.78 2.74 0.62
CA PRO A 51 12.51 3.43 0.63
C PRO A 51 12.74 4.90 0.30
N SER A 52 11.71 5.57 -0.23
CA SER A 52 11.76 7.00 -0.40
C SER A 52 12.15 7.66 0.94
N PRO A 53 13.18 8.53 0.98
CA PRO A 53 13.62 9.17 2.23
C PRO A 53 12.55 10.09 2.82
N SER A 54 11.51 10.38 2.05
CA SER A 54 10.35 11.18 2.44
C SER A 54 9.41 10.47 3.42
N VAL A 55 9.57 9.16 3.67
CA VAL A 55 8.70 8.37 4.55
C VAL A 55 9.52 7.52 5.52
N SER A 56 9.49 7.87 6.80
CA SER A 56 10.23 7.16 7.85
C SER A 56 9.64 5.78 8.21
N ARG A 57 8.35 5.56 7.93
CA ARG A 57 7.58 4.35 8.32
C ARG A 57 6.62 3.91 7.21
N LEU A 58 7.17 3.54 6.06
CA LEU A 58 6.37 3.11 4.91
C LEU A 58 5.57 1.83 5.19
N ASP A 59 6.09 0.93 6.02
CA ASP A 59 5.37 -0.22 6.56
C ASP A 59 4.03 0.16 7.19
N ARG A 60 4.03 1.20 8.03
CA ARG A 60 2.82 1.70 8.68
C ARG A 60 1.90 2.46 7.74
N TYR A 61 2.45 3.24 6.82
CA TYR A 61 1.64 3.87 5.78
C TYR A 61 0.86 2.83 4.98
N TYR A 62 1.49 1.69 4.66
CA TYR A 62 0.79 0.59 4.01
C TYR A 62 -0.30 0.01 4.90
N ALA A 63 0.00 -0.27 6.17
CA ALA A 63 -0.97 -0.81 7.11
C ALA A 63 -2.20 0.09 7.33
N ASP A 64 -1.97 1.39 7.53
CA ASP A 64 -3.01 2.32 7.99
C ASP A 64 -3.76 2.99 6.83
N CYS A 65 -3.11 3.14 5.67
CA CYS A 65 -3.64 3.96 4.57
C CYS A 65 -3.87 3.19 3.26
N VAL A 66 -3.15 2.09 3.02
CA VAL A 66 -3.17 1.37 1.72
C VAL A 66 -3.98 0.08 1.81
N THR A 67 -3.70 -0.77 2.80
CA THR A 67 -4.31 -2.10 2.93
C THR A 67 -5.69 -2.05 3.58
N GLY A 68 -6.55 -3.01 3.24
CA GLY A 68 -7.90 -3.10 3.80
C GLY A 68 -8.67 -4.33 3.31
N GLY A 69 -9.79 -4.61 3.96
CA GLY A 69 -10.61 -5.79 3.69
C GLY A 69 -10.21 -7.01 4.53
N ASP A 70 -11.14 -7.95 4.67
CA ASP A 70 -10.98 -9.11 5.54
C ASP A 70 -9.84 -10.01 5.08
N GLY A 71 -8.95 -10.36 6.03
CA GLY A 71 -7.77 -11.17 5.76
C GLY A 71 -6.65 -10.45 4.98
N SER A 72 -6.74 -9.12 4.82
CA SER A 72 -5.62 -8.34 4.25
C SER A 72 -4.37 -8.42 5.13
N PHE A 73 -3.21 -8.28 4.50
CA PHE A 73 -1.92 -8.28 5.19
C PHE A 73 -0.93 -7.28 4.59
N VAL A 74 0.07 -6.91 5.40
CA VAL A 74 1.26 -6.16 4.97
C VAL A 74 2.49 -7.05 5.14
N LEU A 75 3.27 -7.22 4.07
CA LEU A 75 4.50 -7.98 4.05
C LEU A 75 5.67 -7.09 3.59
N PRO A 76 6.41 -6.45 4.52
CA PRO A 76 7.53 -5.60 4.16
C PRO A 76 8.71 -6.40 3.60
N ILE A 77 9.39 -5.81 2.61
CA ILE A 77 10.58 -6.38 1.96
C ILE A 77 11.79 -5.50 2.28
N TYR A 78 12.72 -5.98 3.10
CA TYR A 78 13.89 -5.24 3.56
C TYR A 78 15.12 -5.46 2.69
N ALA A 79 15.20 -6.59 1.98
CA ALA A 79 16.32 -6.90 1.10
C ALA A 79 15.87 -7.45 -0.27
N ALA A 80 16.69 -7.21 -1.31
CA ALA A 80 16.41 -7.73 -2.66
C ALA A 80 16.34 -9.26 -2.71
N SER A 81 17.10 -9.93 -1.84
CA SER A 81 17.05 -11.38 -1.67
C SER A 81 15.68 -11.88 -1.18
N GLU A 82 14.94 -11.05 -0.42
CA GLU A 82 13.64 -11.41 0.14
C GLU A 82 12.51 -11.30 -0.90
N PHE A 83 12.70 -10.58 -2.01
CA PHE A 83 11.68 -10.45 -3.06
C PHE A 83 11.24 -11.81 -3.61
N SER A 84 12.20 -12.67 -3.94
CA SER A 84 11.90 -13.99 -4.51
C SER A 84 11.13 -14.86 -3.52
N THR A 85 11.48 -14.79 -2.24
CA THR A 85 10.80 -15.49 -1.14
C THR A 85 9.41 -14.91 -0.88
N ALA A 86 9.25 -13.59 -0.90
CA ALA A 86 7.99 -12.89 -0.68
C ALA A 86 6.98 -13.15 -1.81
N ILE A 87 7.42 -13.04 -3.07
CA ILE A 87 6.59 -13.38 -4.24
C ILE A 87 6.20 -14.86 -4.21
N ARG A 88 7.15 -15.76 -3.91
CA ARG A 88 6.84 -17.20 -3.79
C ARG A 88 5.79 -17.46 -2.69
N ARG A 89 5.97 -16.89 -1.49
CA ARG A 89 4.99 -17.02 -0.39
C ARG A 89 3.61 -16.50 -0.80
N LYS A 90 3.57 -15.34 -1.45
CA LYS A 90 2.35 -14.73 -1.95
C LYS A 90 1.63 -15.66 -2.94
N LEU A 91 2.33 -16.18 -3.95
CA LEU A 91 1.75 -17.11 -4.93
C LEU A 91 1.23 -18.39 -4.26
N ILE A 92 1.97 -18.92 -3.28
CA ILE A 92 1.52 -20.09 -2.52
C ILE A 92 0.24 -19.79 -1.74
N GLN A 93 0.14 -18.64 -1.05
CA GLN A 93 -1.06 -18.24 -0.31
C GLN A 93 -2.28 -18.04 -1.23
N GLU A 94 -2.08 -17.45 -2.40
CA GLU A 94 -3.13 -17.23 -3.39
C GLU A 94 -3.66 -18.54 -4.00
N VAL A 95 -2.79 -19.53 -4.24
CA VAL A 95 -3.18 -20.83 -4.84
C VAL A 95 -3.71 -21.81 -3.80
N SER A 96 -3.17 -21.79 -2.57
CA SER A 96 -3.53 -22.77 -1.52
C SER A 96 -4.87 -22.47 -0.83
N GLY A 97 -5.42 -21.26 -0.98
CA GLY A 97 -6.64 -20.84 -0.29
C GLY A 97 -6.48 -20.71 1.24
N LEU A 98 -5.25 -20.85 1.75
CA LEU A 98 -4.94 -20.73 3.16
C LEU A 98 -4.71 -19.25 3.50
N THR A 99 -5.69 -18.60 4.12
CA THR A 99 -5.50 -17.29 4.74
C THR A 99 -4.72 -17.50 6.03
N ASP A 100 -3.43 -17.15 6.05
CA ASP A 100 -2.66 -17.18 7.30
C ASP A 100 -3.17 -16.04 8.20
N ALA A 101 -4.01 -16.39 9.17
CA ALA A 101 -4.65 -15.47 10.11
C ALA A 101 -3.68 -14.88 11.15
N ARG A 102 -2.37 -14.85 10.87
CA ARG A 102 -1.42 -14.04 11.66
C ARG A 102 -1.50 -12.59 11.24
N SER A 103 -2.63 -11.97 11.57
CA SER A 103 -2.74 -10.51 11.63
C SER A 103 -1.73 -10.01 12.66
N ILE A 104 -0.61 -9.46 12.18
CA ILE A 104 0.27 -8.69 13.06
C ILE A 104 -0.49 -7.40 13.37
N ARG A 105 -1.09 -7.33 14.57
CA ARG A 105 -1.63 -6.07 15.08
C ARG A 105 -0.47 -5.09 15.23
N VAL A 106 -0.43 -4.11 14.32
CA VAL A 106 0.48 -2.96 14.45
C VAL A 106 0.02 -2.18 15.68
N GLN A 107 0.86 -2.15 16.71
CA GLN A 107 0.60 -1.46 17.98
C GLN A 107 0.34 0.04 17.78
N ASP A 108 -0.52 0.60 18.64
CA ASP A 108 -0.85 2.02 18.77
C ASP A 108 0.39 2.91 18.64
N ALA A 109 0.50 3.53 17.48
CA ALA A 109 1.45 4.60 17.21
C ALA A 109 0.66 5.82 16.73
N ALA A 110 1.31 6.98 16.78
CA ALA A 110 0.72 8.22 16.27
C ALA A 110 0.09 7.98 14.88
N PRO A 111 -1.14 8.49 14.64
CA PRO A 111 -1.87 8.22 13.42
C PRO A 111 -1.06 8.62 12.20
N VAL A 112 -0.95 7.72 11.23
CA VAL A 112 -0.25 7.98 9.97
C VAL A 112 -1.10 8.94 9.12
N ASP A 113 -0.44 9.97 8.58
CA ASP A 113 -1.07 10.90 7.65
C ASP A 113 -1.28 10.25 6.29
N CYS A 114 -2.51 9.82 6.00
CA CYS A 114 -2.82 9.22 4.71
C CYS A 114 -2.78 10.20 3.53
N LEU A 115 -2.65 11.51 3.79
CA LEU A 115 -2.41 12.53 2.77
C LEU A 115 -0.92 12.83 2.54
N LEU A 116 -0.02 12.02 3.12
CA LEU A 116 1.43 12.21 2.98
C LEU A 116 1.87 12.32 1.52
N GLY A 117 1.32 11.49 0.65
CA GLY A 117 1.65 11.50 -0.78
C GLY A 117 1.26 12.81 -1.48
N GLU A 118 0.05 13.28 -1.22
CA GLU A 118 -0.50 14.52 -1.77
C GLU A 118 0.27 15.75 -1.29
N ARG A 119 0.67 15.78 -0.01
CA ARG A 119 1.49 16.86 0.55
C ARG A 119 2.90 16.88 -0.02
N LEU A 120 3.53 15.71 -0.16
CA LEU A 120 4.85 15.60 -0.79
C LEU A 120 4.78 16.08 -2.25
N ARG A 121 3.75 15.66 -3.00
CA ARG A 121 3.53 16.16 -4.36
C ARG A 121 3.39 17.68 -4.40
N GLN A 122 2.56 18.28 -3.55
CA GLN A 122 2.42 19.74 -3.48
C GLN A 122 3.77 20.41 -3.24
N ARG A 123 4.55 19.92 -2.27
CA ARG A 123 5.88 20.47 -1.96
C ARG A 123 6.88 20.38 -3.11
N PHE A 124 6.85 19.31 -3.91
CA PHE A 124 7.74 19.14 -5.07
C PHE A 124 7.19 19.77 -6.36
N SER A 125 5.90 20.12 -6.40
CA SER A 125 5.25 20.74 -7.56
C SER A 125 5.19 22.26 -7.44
N ASP A 126 5.38 22.81 -6.24
CA ASP A 126 5.46 24.25 -6.03
C ASP A 126 6.82 24.75 -6.53
N PRO A 127 6.87 25.56 -7.59
CA PRO A 127 8.12 26.10 -8.08
C PRO A 127 8.67 27.08 -7.04
N TYR A 128 9.73 26.66 -6.34
CA TYR A 128 10.50 27.55 -5.48
C TYR A 128 11.14 28.64 -6.35
N PHE A 129 10.55 29.84 -6.37
CA PHE A 129 11.09 31.04 -7.00
C PHE A 129 11.70 31.96 -5.93
N PRO A 130 12.98 31.76 -5.54
CA PRO A 130 13.64 32.59 -4.52
C PRO A 130 13.87 34.05 -4.96
N GLU A 131 13.56 34.38 -6.22
CA GLU A 131 13.80 35.68 -6.84
C GLU A 131 12.69 36.71 -6.59
N LEU A 132 11.57 36.31 -5.98
CA LEU A 132 10.43 37.20 -5.66
C LEU A 132 10.41 37.70 -4.19
N ASP A 133 11.34 37.21 -3.36
CA ASP A 133 11.49 37.61 -1.95
C ASP A 133 12.60 38.68 -1.72
N ARG A 134 12.99 39.42 -2.77
CA ARG A 134 13.99 40.50 -2.72
C ARG A 134 13.43 41.86 -3.09
#